data_AF-A0A703V7U8-F1
#
_entry.id   AF-A0A703V7U8-F1
#
_cell.length_a   1.000
_cell.length_b   1.000
_cell.length_c   1.000
_cell.angle_alpha   90.00
_cell.angle_beta   90.00
_cell.angle_gamma   90.00
#
_symmetry.space_group_name_H-M   'P 1'
#
loop_
_entity.id
_entity.type
_entity.pdbx_description
1 polymer ?
#
loop_
_entity_poly.entity_id
_entity_poly.type
_entity_poly.pdbx_seq_one_letter_code
_entity_poly.pdbx_strand_id
1 'polypeptide(L)' 'PWLNPIERQWLSLHETITRNHQCRYMWQLLKQVAQFMNAASLFPGNQQGLAKVER' A
#
# COMPACT_ATOMS: atom_id res chain seq x y z
N PRO A 1 -2.80 -7.15 20.81
CA PRO A 1 -2.57 -6.17 19.71
C PRO A 1 -1.99 -6.75 18.41
N TRP A 2 -1.57 -8.03 18.34
CA TRP A 2 -0.89 -8.61 17.17
C TRP A 2 -1.82 -9.38 16.20
N LEU A 3 -3.11 -9.44 16.50
CA LEU A 3 -4.07 -10.37 15.87
C LEU A 3 -4.95 -9.73 14.79
N ASN A 4 -5.05 -8.40 14.72
CA ASN A 4 -5.90 -7.74 13.74
C ASN A 4 -5.08 -7.35 12.49
N PRO A 5 -5.28 -8.02 11.34
CA PRO A 5 -4.54 -7.70 10.11
C PRO A 5 -4.81 -6.27 9.63
N ILE A 6 -6.00 -5.74 9.91
CA ILE A 6 -6.42 -4.40 9.51
C ILE A 6 -5.59 -3.36 10.29
N GLU A 7 -5.47 -3.49 11.61
CA GLU A 7 -4.63 -2.62 12.43
C GLU A 7 -3.16 -2.62 11.98
N ARG A 8 -2.65 -3.78 11.56
CA ARG A 8 -1.28 -3.88 11.03
C ARG A 8 -1.12 -3.11 9.72
N GLN A 9 -2.10 -3.20 8.82
CA GLN A 9 -2.08 -2.44 7.57
C GLN A 9 -2.22 -0.93 7.82
N TRP A 10 -3.08 -0.52 8.74
CA TRP A 10 -3.20 0.88 9.14
C TRP A 10 -1.90 1.43 9.73
N LEU A 11 -1.22 0.66 10.59
CA LEU A 11 0.07 1.05 11.15
C LEU A 11 1.12 1.22 10.03
N SER A 12 1.21 0.26 9.12
CA SER A 12 2.16 0.31 8.00
C SER A 12 1.88 1.50 7.06
N LEU A 13 0.61 1.77 6.74
CA LEU A 13 0.19 2.94 5.97
C LEU A 13 0.60 4.24 6.66
N HIS A 14 0.41 4.29 7.99
CA HIS A 14 0.78 5.46 8.77
C HIS A 14 2.28 5.70 8.74
N GLU A 15 3.08 4.69 9.08
CA GLU A 15 4.53 4.82 9.15
C GLU A 15 5.17 5.15 7.81
N THR A 16 4.66 4.61 6.71
CA THR A 16 5.25 4.78 5.37
C THR A 16 4.76 6.02 4.64
N ILE A 17 3.47 6.34 4.72
CA ILE A 17 2.85 7.40 3.93
C ILE A 17 2.42 8.57 4.80
N THR A 18 1.57 8.35 5.81
CA THR A 18 0.84 9.48 6.43
C THR A 18 1.57 10.17 7.59
N ARG A 19 2.56 9.53 8.25
CA ARG A 19 3.21 10.03 9.48
C ARG A 19 3.97 11.35 9.29
N ASN A 20 4.62 11.55 8.15
CA ASN A 20 5.38 12.77 7.84
C ASN A 20 5.31 13.11 6.35
N HIS A 21 4.14 12.97 5.73
CA HIS A 21 4.02 13.21 4.29
C HIS A 21 4.45 14.64 3.93
N GLN A 22 5.18 14.79 2.83
CA GLN A 22 5.58 16.10 2.30
C GLN A 22 4.75 16.53 1.09
N CYS A 23 3.64 15.85 0.83
CA CYS A 23 2.69 16.21 -0.22
C CYS A 23 2.22 17.66 -0.06
N ARG A 24 2.42 18.47 -1.10
CA ARG A 24 1.97 19.87 -1.14
C ARG A 24 0.46 19.99 -1.25
N TYR A 25 -0.17 19.01 -1.89
CA TYR A 25 -1.61 18.96 -2.10
C TYR A 25 -2.20 17.61 -1.69
N MET A 26 -3.45 17.64 -1.22
CA MET A 26 -4.18 16.46 -0.74
C MET A 26 -4.26 15.34 -1.78
N TRP A 27 -4.47 15.66 -3.06
CA TRP A 27 -4.59 14.66 -4.11
C TRP A 27 -3.30 13.83 -4.30
N GLN A 28 -2.13 14.39 -3.98
CA GLN A 28 -0.85 13.67 -4.06
C GLN A 28 -0.76 12.62 -2.96
N LEU A 29 -1.19 12.97 -1.74
CA LEU A 29 -1.28 12.04 -0.63
C LEU A 29 -2.24 10.89 -0.96
N LEU A 30 -3.44 11.22 -1.47
CA LEU A 30 -4.43 10.22 -1.87
C LEU A 30 -3.91 9.28 -2.96
N LYS A 31 -3.12 9.79 -3.92
CA LYS A 31 -2.47 8.96 -4.94
C LYS A 31 -1.49 7.96 -4.32
N GLN A 32 -0.68 8.39 -3.36
CA GLN A 32 0.26 7.49 -2.65
C GLN A 32 -0.49 6.44 -1.82
N VAL A 33 -1.55 6.84 -1.10
CA VAL A 33 -2.41 5.90 -0.36
C VAL A 33 -3.02 4.87 -1.30
N ALA A 34 -3.53 5.27 -2.47
CA ALA A 34 -4.08 4.35 -3.46
C ALA A 34 -3.03 3.35 -3.98
N GLN A 35 -1.80 3.81 -4.23
CA GLN A 35 -0.68 2.95 -4.63
C GLN A 35 -0.32 1.93 -3.54
N PHE A 36 -0.27 2.37 -2.27
CA PHE A 36 -0.04 1.48 -1.13
C PHE A 36 -1.15 0.43 -1.00
N MET A 37 -2.42 0.83 -1.10
CA MET A 37 -3.55 -0.10 -1.02
C MET A 37 -3.52 -1.12 -2.17
N ASN A 38 -3.13 -0.70 -3.38
CA ASN A 38 -2.97 -1.60 -4.51
C ASN A 38 -1.82 -2.61 -4.30
N ALA A 39 -0.72 -2.19 -3.68
CA ALA A 39 0.41 -3.07 -3.36
C ALA A 39 0.12 -4.00 -2.16
N ALA A 40 -0.63 -3.52 -1.17
CA ALA A 40 -1.03 -4.29 0.00
C ALA A 40 -2.16 -5.29 -0.30
N SER A 41 -2.93 -5.05 -1.37
CA SER A 41 -3.96 -5.98 -1.84
C SER A 41 -3.30 -7.23 -2.42
N LEU A 42 -3.54 -8.38 -1.77
CA LEU A 42 -3.05 -9.69 -2.22
C LEU A 42 -3.78 -10.22 -3.48
N PHE A 43 -4.73 -9.45 -4.04
CA PHE A 43 -5.49 -9.87 -5.21
C PHE A 43 -4.70 -9.56 -6.49
N PRO A 44 -4.39 -10.58 -7.32
CA PRO A 44 -3.57 -10.44 -8.53
C PRO A 44 -4.38 -9.86 -9.71
N GLY A 45 -5.16 -8.82 -9.47
CA GLY A 45 -5.98 -8.14 -10.47
C GLY A 45 -5.27 -6.99 -11.20
N ASN A 46 -4.05 -6.62 -10.79
CA ASN A 46 -3.36 -5.46 -11.37
C ASN A 46 -1.85 -5.71 -11.57
N GLN A 47 -1.53 -6.43 -12.65
CA GLN A 47 -0.30 -6.29 -13.46
C GLN A 47 1.09 -6.49 -12.81
N GLN A 48 1.27 -7.37 -11.82
CA GLN A 48 2.64 -7.81 -11.42
C GLN A 48 2.86 -9.34 -11.46
N GLY A 49 1.91 -10.10 -12.04
CA GLY A 49 1.95 -11.56 -12.15
C GLY A 49 2.42 -12.12 -13.50
N LEU A 50 3.27 -11.41 -14.25
CA LEU A 50 3.86 -11.90 -15.52
C LEU A 50 5.39 -11.97 -15.49
N ALA A 51 5.99 -12.18 -14.31
CA ALA A 51 7.35 -12.73 -14.24
C ALA A 51 7.24 -14.26 -14.35
N LYS A 52 7.21 -14.73 -15.59
CA LYS A 52 7.29 -16.12 -16.01
C LYS A 52 8.44 -16.82 -15.26
N VAL A 53 8.12 -17.71 -14.32
CA VAL A 53 9.09 -18.68 -13.79
C VAL A 53 9.10 -19.86 -14.75
N GLU A 54 10.04 -19.83 -15.68
CA GLU A 54 10.43 -20.98 -16.49
C GLU A 54 11.72 -21.54 -15.88
N ARG A 55 11.64 -22.74 -15.28
CA ARG A 55 12.65 -23.80 -15.29
C ARG A 55 12.00 -25.15 -15.03
#